data_AF-A0AAQ0KKK1-F1
#
_entry.id   AF-A0AAQ0KKK1-F1
#
_cell.length_a   1.000
_cell.length_b   1.000
_cell.length_c   1.000
_cell.angle_alpha   90.00
_cell.angle_beta   90.00
_cell.angle_gamma   90.00
#
_symmetry.space_group_name_H-M   'P 1'
#
loop_
_entity.id
_entity.type
_entity.pdbx_description
1 polymer ?
#
loop_
_entity_poly.entity_id
_entity_poly.type
_entity_poly.pdbx_seq_one_letter_code
_entity_poly.pdbx_strand_id
1 'polypeptide(L)' 'MTPRLVLEGIYTPVITPFQGDGSIDFDALGDLVERLVAAGVHGLISGGSTGENYAETVDER' A
#
# COMPACT_ATOMS: atom_id res chain seq x y z
N MET A 1 9.72 21.34 -18.52
CA MET A 1 8.40 20.68 -18.39
C MET A 1 7.84 21.06 -17.05
N THR A 2 6.62 21.59 -16.99
CA THR A 2 5.95 21.89 -15.72
C THR A 2 5.30 20.60 -15.21
N PRO A 3 5.58 20.14 -13.98
CA PRO A 3 4.94 18.95 -13.44
C PRO A 3 3.43 19.18 -13.31
N ARG A 4 2.64 18.16 -13.64
CA ARG A 4 1.16 18.20 -13.58
C ARG A 4 0.62 18.05 -12.14
N LEU A 5 1.45 17.57 -11.23
CA LEU A 5 1.18 17.44 -9.79
C LEU A 5 2.52 17.48 -9.04
N VAL A 6 2.55 18.17 -7.91
CA VAL A 6 3.69 18.13 -6.97
C VAL A 6 3.20 17.38 -5.73
N LEU A 7 3.78 16.22 -5.46
CA LEU A 7 3.51 15.42 -4.26
C LEU A 7 4.50 15.82 -3.18
N GLU A 8 4.00 16.28 -2.04
CA GLU A 8 4.81 16.71 -0.89
C GLU A 8 4.41 15.92 0.36
N GLY A 9 5.39 15.61 1.21
CA GLY A 9 5.20 14.87 2.45
C GLY A 9 5.67 13.42 2.41
N ILE A 10 5.17 12.61 3.34
CA ILE A 10 5.58 11.20 3.54
C ILE A 10 4.61 10.28 2.80
N TYR A 11 5.11 9.47 1.88
CA TYR A 11 4.33 8.48 1.14
C TYR A 11 4.85 7.09 1.46
N THR A 12 4.02 6.29 2.13
CA THR A 12 4.44 4.97 2.59
C THR A 12 4.12 3.92 1.53
N PRO A 13 5.11 3.16 1.02
CA PRO A 13 4.84 1.95 0.28
C PRO A 13 4.28 0.91 1.25
N VAL A 14 3.03 0.52 1.04
CA VAL A 14 2.28 -0.36 1.95
C VAL A 14 2.53 -1.81 1.53
N ILE A 15 2.77 -2.67 2.53
CA ILE A 15 2.84 -4.12 2.31
C ILE A 15 1.44 -4.68 2.00
N THR A 16 1.36 -5.82 1.32
CA THR A 16 0.13 -6.59 1.22
C THR A 16 0.14 -7.68 2.30
N PRO A 17 -0.71 -7.60 3.34
CA PRO A 17 -0.84 -8.66 4.32
C PRO A 17 -1.47 -9.90 3.68
N PHE A 18 -0.93 -11.08 4.01
CA PHE A 18 -1.45 -12.36 3.55
C PHE A 18 -1.83 -13.23 4.74
N GLN A 19 -2.89 -14.00 4.54
CA GLN A 19 -3.29 -15.09 5.42
C GLN A 19 -2.28 -16.25 5.33
N GLY A 20 -2.37 -17.19 6.28
CA GLY A 20 -1.50 -18.38 6.29
C GLY A 20 -1.67 -19.30 5.07
N ASP A 21 -2.78 -19.18 4.34
CA ASP A 21 -3.03 -19.91 3.09
C ASP A 21 -2.59 -19.14 1.83
N GLY A 22 -2.04 -17.94 2.00
CA GLY A 22 -1.57 -17.08 0.91
C GLY A 22 -2.64 -16.19 0.27
N SER A 23 -3.90 -16.24 0.72
CA SER A 23 -4.92 -15.25 0.32
C SER A 23 -4.66 -13.88 0.95
N ILE A 24 -5.11 -12.80 0.30
CA ILE A 24 -4.95 -11.44 0.86
C ILE A 24 -5.77 -11.28 2.13
N ASP A 25 -5.14 -10.74 3.18
CA ASP A 25 -5.81 -10.33 4.41
C ASP A 25 -6.21 -8.85 4.32
N PHE A 26 -7.43 -8.61 3.81
CA PHE A 26 -7.97 -7.27 3.64
C PHE A 26 -8.29 -6.56 4.96
N ASP A 27 -8.63 -7.30 6.03
CA ASP A 27 -8.91 -6.71 7.33
C ASP A 27 -7.61 -6.16 7.95
N ALA A 28 -6.53 -6.95 7.91
CA ALA A 28 -5.21 -6.50 8.34
C ALA A 28 -4.66 -5.34 7.49
N LEU A 29 -4.93 -5.36 6.18
CA LEU A 29 -4.59 -4.23 5.29
C LEU A 29 -5.34 -2.96 5.72
N GLY A 30 -6.63 -3.06 6.01
CA GLY A 30 -7.44 -1.96 6.53
C GLY A 30 -6.86 -1.38 7.83
N ASP A 31 -6.56 -2.24 8.80
CA ASP A 31 -5.94 -1.82 10.07
C ASP A 31 -4.58 -1.13 9.87
N LEU A 32 -3.76 -1.61 8.94
CA LEU A 32 -2.48 -0.99 8.60
C LEU A 32 -2.68 0.40 7.98
N VAL A 33 -3.63 0.54 7.05
CA VAL A 33 -3.98 1.81 6.42
C VAL A 33 -4.42 2.82 7.49
N GLU A 34 -5.34 2.45 8.38
CA GLU A 34 -5.81 3.33 9.45
C GLU A 34 -4.69 3.78 10.39
N ARG A 35 -3.75 2.88 10.73
CA ARG A 35 -2.57 3.24 11.53
C ARG A 35 -1.67 4.25 10.82
N LEU A 36 -1.43 4.08 9.52
CA LEU A 36 -0.59 4.99 8.74
C LEU A 36 -1.26 6.37 8.58
N VAL A 37 -2.57 6.38 8.33
CA VAL A 37 -3.37 7.61 8.28
C VAL A 37 -3.30 8.33 9.63
N ALA A 38 -3.51 7.63 10.75
CA ALA A 38 -3.40 8.20 12.09
C ALA A 38 -1.98 8.71 12.41
N ALA A 39 -0.94 8.12 11.81
CA ALA A 39 0.45 8.57 11.92
C ALA A 39 0.76 9.82 11.08
N GLY A 40 -0.17 10.31 10.27
CA GLY A 40 -0.02 11.55 9.49
C GLY A 40 0.79 11.41 8.21
N VAL A 41 0.81 10.22 7.61
CA VAL A 41 1.37 10.08 6.25
C VAL A 41 0.51 10.85 5.25
N HIS A 42 1.15 11.39 4.21
CA HIS A 42 0.51 12.24 3.21
C HIS A 42 -0.01 11.43 2.02
N GLY A 43 0.41 10.16 1.91
CA GLY A 43 -0.16 9.23 0.97
C GLY A 43 0.35 7.80 1.15
N LEU A 44 -0.25 6.90 0.40
CA LEU A 44 0.06 5.49 0.37
C LEU A 44 0.39 5.09 -1.06
N ILE A 45 1.32 4.15 -1.21
CA ILE A 45 1.70 3.58 -2.51
C ILE A 45 1.48 2.07 -2.40
N SER A 46 0.52 1.54 -3.17
CA SER A 46 0.23 0.10 -3.28
C SER A 46 0.82 -0.50 -4.56
N GLY A 47 0.93 -1.83 -4.61
CA GLY A 47 1.32 -2.56 -5.82
C GLY A 47 2.79 -2.35 -6.26
N GLY A 48 3.63 -1.83 -5.37
CA GLY A 48 5.08 -1.76 -5.55
C GLY A 48 5.76 -3.08 -5.15
N SER A 49 7.10 -3.13 -5.22
CA SER A 49 7.85 -4.29 -4.73
C SER A 49 7.69 -4.52 -3.23
N THR A 50 7.48 -3.44 -2.46
CA THR A 50 7.18 -3.50 -1.02
C THR A 50 5.75 -3.94 -0.75
N GLY A 51 4.83 -3.81 -1.72
CA GLY A 51 3.50 -4.39 -1.65
C GLY A 51 3.44 -5.72 -2.39
N GLU A 52 4.56 -6.46 -2.44
CA GLU A 52 4.63 -7.85 -2.92
C GLU A 52 4.08 -8.12 -4.33
N ASN A 53 4.10 -7.13 -5.23
CA ASN A 53 3.46 -7.23 -6.56
C ASN A 53 3.93 -8.38 -7.47
N TYR A 54 5.05 -9.02 -7.13
CA TYR A 54 5.63 -10.17 -7.82
C TYR A 54 5.04 -11.50 -7.35
N ALA A 55 4.33 -11.51 -6.22
CA ALA A 55 3.63 -12.65 -5.64
C ALA A 55 2.11 -12.58 -5.89
N GLU A 56 1.61 -11.44 -6.39
CA GLU A 56 0.20 -11.19 -6.67
C GLU A 56 -0.15 -11.44 -8.14
N THR A 57 -1.38 -11.87 -8.38
CA THR A 57 -2.00 -11.85 -9.71
C THR A 57 -2.32 -10.41 -10.14
N VAL A 58 -2.76 -10.24 -11.40
CA VAL A 58 -3.20 -8.94 -11.89
C VAL A 58 -4.47 -8.47 -11.18
N ASP A 59 -5.37 -9.39 -10.81
CA ASP A 59 -6.64 -9.06 -10.18
C ASP A 59 -6.49 -8.69 -8.70
N GLU A 60 -5.42 -9.15 -8.06
CA GLU A 60 -5.09 -8.86 -6.65
C GLU A 60 -4.46 -7.48 -6.45
N ARG A 61 -4.03 -6.81 -7.52
CA ARG A 61 -3.32 -5.53 -7.53
C ARG A 61 -4.23 -4.34 -7.83
#